data_AF-A0A7S0R406-F1
#
_entry.id   AF-A0A7S0R406-F1
#
_cell.length_a   1.000
_cell.length_b   1.000
_cell.length_c   1.000
_cell.angle_alpha   90.00
_cell.angle_beta   90.00
_cell.angle_gamma   90.00
#
_symmetry.space_group_name_H-M   'P 1'
#
loop_
_entity.id
_entity.type
_entity.pdbx_description
1 polymer ?
#
loop_
_entity_poly.entity_id
_entity_poly.type
_entity_poly.pdbx_seq_one_letter_code
_entity_poly.pdbx_strand_id
1 'polypeptide(L)'
;KMREELRQITKKSVEDYPQKARDKWLFDWPSQIILVVNQIYWCMEVEQAFKDMEKGDKGAMQKYNDFQVKQLTKLIEVTRTDLKKPDRQKIMNMITIDAH
;
A
#
# COMPACT_ATOMS: atom_id res chain seq x y z
N LYS A 1 -10.40 -4.88 24.40
CA LYS A 1 -10.05 -3.45 24.22
C LYS A 1 -9.09 -3.30 23.04
N MET A 2 -7.81 -3.69 23.15
CA MET A 2 -6.83 -3.63 22.03
C MET A 2 -7.31 -4.23 20.69
N ARG A 3 -7.86 -5.46 20.68
CA ARG A 3 -8.33 -6.10 19.42
C ARG A 3 -9.44 -5.30 18.72
N GLU A 4 -10.37 -4.74 19.49
CA GLU A 4 -11.47 -3.96 18.95
C GLU A 4 -10.97 -2.60 18.44
N GLU A 5 -10.11 -1.92 19.19
CA GLU A 5 -9.50 -0.66 18.77
C GLU A 5 -8.69 -0.83 17.47
N LEU A 6 -7.85 -1.87 17.38
CA LEU A 6 -7.10 -2.17 16.17
C LEU A 6 -8.04 -2.44 14.99
N ARG A 7 -9.12 -3.19 15.20
CA ARG A 7 -10.13 -3.44 14.16
C ARG A 7 -10.75 -2.14 13.64
N GLN A 8 -11.09 -1.22 14.53
CA GLN A 8 -11.67 0.08 14.14
C GLN A 8 -10.66 0.97 13.43
N ILE A 9 -9.41 1.00 13.90
CA ILE A 9 -8.33 1.76 13.24
C ILE A 9 -8.07 1.19 11.84
N THR A 10 -7.98 -0.14 11.69
CA THR A 10 -7.80 -0.77 10.38
C THR A 10 -8.94 -0.41 9.44
N LYS A 11 -10.21 -0.49 9.89
CA LYS A 11 -11.35 -0.12 9.04
C LYS A 11 -11.25 1.32 8.52
N LYS A 12 -10.97 2.27 9.40
CA LYS A 12 -10.81 3.68 9.00
C LYS A 12 -9.64 3.87 8.03
N SER A 13 -8.55 3.13 8.24
CA SER A 13 -7.37 3.19 7.37
C SER A 13 -7.64 2.62 5.98
N VAL A 14 -8.42 1.54 5.88
CA VAL A 14 -8.91 0.99 4.60
C VAL A 14 -9.76 2.01 3.88
N GLU A 15 -10.71 2.66 4.57
CA GLU A 15 -11.60 3.67 3.96
C GLU A 15 -10.85 4.93 3.50
N ASP A 16 -9.78 5.33 4.19
CA ASP A 16 -8.94 6.50 3.87
C ASP A 16 -7.92 6.23 2.75
N TYR A 17 -7.48 4.98 2.55
CA TYR A 17 -6.46 4.61 1.56
C TYR A 17 -6.72 5.14 0.15
N PRO A 18 -7.91 4.97 -0.46
CA PRO A 18 -8.15 5.42 -1.83
C PRO A 18 -8.36 6.94 -1.94
N GLN A 19 -8.54 7.64 -0.82
CA GLN A 19 -8.83 9.08 -0.79
C GLN A 19 -7.56 9.95 -0.84
N LYS A 20 -6.39 9.35 -0.61
CA LYS A 20 -5.11 10.06 -0.52
C LYS A 20 -4.03 9.33 -1.30
N ALA A 21 -2.99 10.07 -1.68
CA ALA A 21 -1.79 9.47 -2.25
C ALA A 21 -1.10 8.59 -1.20
N ARG A 22 -0.69 7.37 -1.59
CA ARG A 22 -0.14 6.35 -0.69
C ARG A 22 1.08 6.81 0.11
N ASP A 23 1.95 7.57 -0.52
CA ASP A 23 3.13 8.22 0.07
C ASP A 23 2.80 9.23 1.16
N LYS A 24 1.56 9.74 1.19
CA LYS A 24 1.06 10.65 2.24
C LYS A 24 0.23 9.90 3.27
N TRP A 25 -0.70 9.07 2.80
CA TRP A 25 -1.57 8.23 3.63
C TRP A 25 -0.76 7.43 4.66
N LEU A 26 0.41 6.90 4.26
CA LEU A 26 1.20 6.07 5.17
C LEU A 26 1.54 6.80 6.47
N PHE A 27 1.72 8.13 6.47
CA PHE A 27 2.12 8.88 7.67
C PHE A 27 0.99 9.00 8.69
N ASP A 28 -0.27 8.95 8.24
CA ASP A 28 -1.45 9.13 9.08
C ASP A 28 -1.77 7.89 9.95
N TRP A 29 -1.22 6.72 9.59
CA TRP A 29 -1.63 5.44 10.16
C TRP A 29 -0.48 4.69 10.85
N PRO A 30 -0.74 3.85 11.87
CA PRO A 30 0.31 3.08 12.53
C PRO A 30 1.04 2.12 11.58
N SER A 31 2.34 1.87 11.82
CA SER A 31 3.18 1.07 10.91
C SER A 31 2.62 -0.32 10.61
N GLN A 32 2.02 -1.02 11.57
CA GLN A 32 1.45 -2.35 11.31
C GLN A 32 0.14 -2.26 10.52
N ILE A 33 -0.65 -1.23 10.76
CA ILE A 33 -1.92 -1.01 10.06
C ILE A 33 -1.65 -0.73 8.58
N ILE A 34 -0.66 0.10 8.26
CA ILE A 34 -0.34 0.39 6.86
C ILE A 34 0.06 -0.87 6.09
N LEU A 35 0.82 -1.78 6.70
CA LEU A 35 1.26 -3.03 6.04
C LEU A 35 0.08 -3.95 5.77
N VAL A 36 -0.84 -4.08 6.73
CA VAL A 36 -2.06 -4.89 6.55
C VAL A 36 -2.97 -4.29 5.48
N VAL A 37 -3.21 -2.99 5.51
CA VAL A 37 -4.06 -2.34 4.50
C VAL A 37 -3.42 -2.43 3.11
N ASN A 38 -2.10 -2.28 3.01
CA ASN A 38 -1.37 -2.47 1.76
C ASN A 38 -1.62 -3.87 1.17
N GLN A 39 -1.54 -4.91 2.00
CA GLN A 39 -1.78 -6.29 1.57
C GLN A 39 -3.24 -6.56 1.17
N ILE A 40 -4.20 -5.91 1.85
CA ILE A 40 -5.62 -5.96 1.45
C ILE A 40 -5.79 -5.40 0.04
N TYR A 41 -5.27 -4.19 -0.22
CA TYR A 41 -5.38 -3.54 -1.52
C TYR A 41 -4.62 -4.28 -2.60
N TRP A 42 -3.40 -4.73 -2.33
CA TRP A 42 -2.63 -5.55 -3.25
C TRP A 42 -3.43 -6.78 -3.71
N CYS A 43 -4.02 -7.51 -2.77
CA CYS A 43 -4.83 -8.69 -3.08
C CYS A 43 -6.04 -8.33 -3.96
N MET A 44 -6.78 -7.28 -3.59
CA MET A 44 -7.93 -6.80 -4.37
C MET A 44 -7.55 -6.37 -5.78
N GLU A 45 -6.42 -5.67 -5.95
CA GLU A 45 -5.94 -5.15 -7.23
C GLU A 45 -5.42 -6.28 -8.14
N VAL A 46 -4.74 -7.29 -7.56
CA VAL A 46 -4.35 -8.52 -8.28
C VAL A 46 -5.58 -9.29 -8.76
N GLU A 47 -6.57 -9.50 -7.87
CA GLU A 47 -7.83 -10.14 -8.25
C GLU A 47 -8.55 -9.37 -9.36
N GLN A 48 -8.52 -8.04 -9.30
CA GLN A 48 -9.09 -7.19 -10.34
C GLN A 48 -8.35 -7.36 -11.67
N ALA A 49 -7.02 -7.39 -11.65
CA ALA A 49 -6.21 -7.65 -12.85
C ALA A 49 -6.55 -9.02 -13.47
N PHE A 50 -6.75 -10.07 -12.66
CA PHE A 50 -7.20 -11.37 -13.16
C PHE A 50 -8.58 -11.30 -13.82
N LYS A 51 -9.55 -10.63 -13.21
CA LYS A 51 -10.89 -10.44 -13.81
C LYS A 51 -10.83 -9.68 -15.12
N ASP A 52 -9.94 -8.71 -15.25
CA ASP A 52 -9.78 -7.94 -16.48
C ASP A 52 -9.07 -8.74 -17.59
N MET A 53 -8.14 -9.62 -17.21
CA MET A 53 -7.57 -10.61 -18.14
C MET A 53 -8.63 -11.58 -18.67
N GLU A 54 -9.53 -12.08 -17.82
CA GLU A 54 -10.65 -12.95 -18.23
C GLU A 54 -11.60 -12.27 -19.21
N LYS A 55 -11.79 -10.94 -19.07
CA LYS A 55 -12.59 -10.12 -20.00
C LYS A 55 -11.86 -9.77 -21.31
N GLY A 56 -10.60 -10.16 -21.46
CA GLY A 56 -9.82 -10.00 -22.69
C GLY A 56 -8.68 -8.98 -22.63
N ASP A 57 -8.48 -8.25 -21.52
CA ASP A 57 -7.31 -7.39 -21.34
C ASP A 57 -6.09 -8.21 -20.92
N LYS A 58 -5.45 -8.85 -21.90
CA LYS A 58 -4.25 -9.68 -21.70
C LYS A 58 -3.08 -8.91 -21.05
N GLY A 59 -3.10 -7.57 -21.11
CA GLY A 59 -2.08 -6.71 -20.53
C GLY A 59 -2.38 -6.24 -19.10
N ALA A 60 -3.52 -6.60 -18.51
CA ALA A 60 -3.95 -6.03 -17.22
C ALA A 60 -2.94 -6.29 -16.09
N MET A 61 -2.38 -7.50 -15.98
CA MET A 61 -1.36 -7.81 -14.99
C MET A 61 -0.07 -6.99 -15.18
N GLN A 62 0.34 -6.76 -16.43
CA GLN A 62 1.53 -5.96 -16.73
C GLN A 62 1.29 -4.48 -16.41
N LYS A 63 0.12 -3.94 -16.75
CA LYS A 63 -0.29 -2.57 -16.37
C LYS A 63 -0.31 -2.40 -14.85
N TYR A 64 -0.80 -3.41 -14.12
CA TYR A 64 -0.80 -3.39 -12.67
C TYR A 64 0.63 -3.45 -12.11
N ASN A 65 1.51 -4.29 -12.67
CA ASN A 65 2.91 -4.31 -12.28
C ASN A 65 3.60 -2.94 -12.51
N ASP A 66 3.38 -2.30 -13.65
CA ASP A 66 3.89 -0.95 -13.93
C ASP A 66 3.37 0.08 -12.90
N PHE A 67 2.11 -0.07 -12.45
CA PHE A 67 1.55 0.75 -11.39
C PHE A 67 2.25 0.49 -10.04
N GLN A 68 2.48 -0.77 -9.67
CA GLN A 68 3.23 -1.12 -8.46
C GLN A 68 4.65 -0.55 -8.47
N VAL A 69 5.37 -0.64 -9.59
CA VAL A 69 6.71 -0.07 -9.77
C VAL A 69 6.70 1.45 -9.55
N LYS A 70 5.68 2.15 -10.06
CA LYS A 70 5.51 3.59 -9.81
C LYS A 70 5.28 3.91 -8.33
N GLN A 71 4.43 3.13 -7.65
CA GLN A 71 4.20 3.30 -6.21
C GLN A 71 5.47 3.09 -5.40
N LEU A 72 6.20 2.00 -5.68
CA LEU A 72 7.47 1.67 -5.04
C LEU A 72 8.52 2.77 -5.27
N THR A 73 8.65 3.26 -6.50
CA THR A 73 9.58 4.35 -6.84
C THR A 73 9.29 5.59 -6.02
N LYS A 74 8.00 5.94 -5.86
CA LYS A 74 7.60 7.08 -5.05
C LYS A 74 7.95 6.91 -3.57
N LEU A 75 7.79 5.71 -3.01
CA LEU A 75 8.23 5.43 -1.64
C LEU A 75 9.75 5.56 -1.48
N ILE A 76 10.53 5.07 -2.45
CA ILE A 76 11.99 5.24 -2.48
C ILE A 76 12.35 6.72 -2.49
N GLU A 77 11.70 7.55 -3.31
CA GLU A 77 11.90 8.99 -3.33
C GLU A 77 11.63 9.64 -1.96
N VAL A 78 10.55 9.24 -1.27
CA VAL A 78 10.27 9.72 0.10
C VAL A 78 11.39 9.33 1.05
N THR A 79 11.98 8.13 0.94
CA THR A 79 13.13 7.78 1.80
C THR A 79 14.38 8.63 1.53
N ARG A 80 14.48 9.30 0.38
CA ARG A 80 15.61 10.18 0.07
C ARG A 80 15.45 11.59 0.68
N THR A 81 14.30 11.90 1.27
CA THR A 81 14.08 13.16 1.98
C THR A 81 14.50 13.05 3.45
N ASP A 82 14.46 14.19 4.16
CA ASP A 82 14.70 14.21 5.60
C ASP A 82 13.50 13.60 6.35
N LEU A 83 13.77 12.55 7.11
CA LEU A 83 12.76 11.77 7.82
C LEU A 83 13.30 11.37 9.18
N LYS A 84 12.41 11.40 10.18
CA LYS A 84 12.71 10.82 11.50
C LYS A 84 12.96 9.32 11.35
N LYS A 85 13.83 8.78 12.21
CA LYS A 85 14.20 7.35 12.22
C LYS A 85 12.98 6.40 12.21
N PRO A 86 11.90 6.62 12.99
CA PRO A 86 10.73 5.74 12.99
C PRO A 86 9.98 5.75 11.64
N ASP A 87 9.82 6.93 11.04
CA ASP A 87 9.14 7.08 9.75
C ASP A 87 9.93 6.44 8.62
N ARG A 88 11.25 6.60 8.64
CA ARG A 88 12.17 5.92 7.71
C ARG A 88 12.03 4.41 7.83
N GLN A 89 12.04 3.85 9.03
CA GLN A 89 11.86 2.41 9.24
C GLN A 89 10.49 1.92 8.73
N LYS A 90 9.44 2.70 9.00
CA LYS A 90 8.07 2.41 8.56
C LYS A 90 7.96 2.34 7.04
N ILE A 91 8.57 3.28 6.31
CA ILE A 91 8.60 3.27 4.85
C ILE A 91 9.47 2.13 4.32
N MET A 92 10.64 1.87 4.93
CA MET A 92 11.50 0.74 4.56
C MET A 92 10.77 -0.60 4.67
N ASN A 93 9.98 -0.81 5.72
CA ASN A 93 9.17 -2.02 5.87
C ASN A 93 8.13 -2.15 4.75
N MET A 94 7.51 -1.03 4.33
CA MET A 94 6.58 -1.02 3.21
C MET A 94 7.28 -1.36 1.89
N ILE A 95 8.45 -0.76 1.64
CA ILE A 95 9.29 -1.05 0.47
C ILE A 95 9.66 -2.54 0.42
N THR A 96 10.06 -3.12 1.56
CA THR A 96 10.37 -4.56 1.63
C THR A 96 9.17 -5.38 1.22
N ILE A 97 7.97 -5.10 1.74
CA ILE A 97 6.75 -5.84 1.39
C ILE A 97 6.37 -5.67 -0.09
N ASP A 98 6.49 -4.46 -0.64
CA ASP A 98 6.16 -4.19 -2.05
C ASP A 98 7.13 -4.81 -3.06
N ALA A 99 8.37 -5.07 -2.63
CA ALA A 99 9.37 -5.72 -3.48
C ALA A 99 9.18 -7.24 -3.58
N HIS A 100 8.39 -7.85 -2.67
CA HIS A 100 8.01 -9.27 -2.72
C HIS A 100 6.74 -9.45 -3.55
#